data_AF-A0AAX6G0X9-F1
#
_entry.id   AF-A0AAX6G0X9-F1
#
_cell.length_a   1.000
_cell.length_b   1.000
_cell.length_c   1.000
_cell.angle_alpha   90.00
_cell.angle_beta   90.00
_cell.angle_gamma   90.00
#
_symmetry.space_group_name_H-M   'P 1'
#
loop_
_entity.id
_entity.type
_entity.pdbx_description
1 polymer ?
#
loop_
_entity_poly.entity_id
_entity_poly.type
_entity_poly.pdbx_seq_one_letter_code
_entity_poly.pdbx_strand_id
1 'polypeptide(L)'
;MSAIEHRIKELKKEVKTLMFSTNHLAEKLTLVDYLYRLGIYYHLEDEIREAIRGINDHFDNDINDIRLVALRFRLLRQEGYVVSPGVFSKFKDSEGKFKQELSYDVEGLMQLYEASMLGTNDEPILKEARDFARGHMERMKGEEPHTAQIGRALEIPFHRGIRRLEARLYIPVYAKSKSCNTILLELAKLDFNHLQSIHRAEIQSFSVWSKKIGFMNSLPFSRDRDAECYFWSLGVWFEPRYSTERLFISKVVKLITVIDDIYDAYGTIDELQLFTDVFERWNFKDLDGLPEYMRIFLNVFAVFMTEIEEELRKKGKLHHKHYIIESFKPLVRAYFQEAVWTNTGYKLTFKEYLNVSLMSAAHHMLTSVSLCLMAEDLSKDTLDWLLTVPKIVKACCMLGRLMDDLASSKFEQQRMHLDSSLQICMRDEGITEQEAIAKLNEMIENARKDVNKECLNPLPSQKHLNMLVLNFIRVMEVIYYKHEDSYTNPEGQMKENIELLLVCPIED
;
A
#
# COMPACT_ATOMS: atom_id res chain seq x y z
N MET A 1 -8.83 14.33 28.13
CA MET A 1 -9.69 13.86 27.04
C MET A 1 -10.46 15.07 26.53
N SER A 2 -10.32 15.44 25.26
CA SER A 2 -11.01 16.60 24.68
C SER A 2 -12.52 16.33 24.51
N ALA A 3 -13.33 17.37 24.29
CA ALA A 3 -14.76 17.21 24.01
C ALA A 3 -15.02 16.33 22.77
N ILE A 4 -14.17 16.45 21.74
CA ILE A 4 -14.20 15.64 20.52
C ILE A 4 -13.93 14.16 20.84
N GLU A 5 -12.87 13.87 21.61
CA GLU A 5 -12.54 12.50 22.02
C GLU A 5 -13.67 11.86 22.85
N HIS A 6 -14.33 12.67 23.70
CA HIS A 6 -15.48 12.20 24.46
C HIS A 6 -16.65 11.82 23.54
N ARG A 7 -17.01 12.69 22.58
CA ARG A 7 -18.10 12.43 21.63
C ARG A 7 -17.82 11.24 20.74
N ILE A 8 -16.58 11.11 20.24
CA ILE A 8 -16.11 9.94 19.49
C ILE A 8 -16.32 8.66 20.32
N LYS A 9 -16.00 8.67 21.63
CA LYS A 9 -16.19 7.50 22.51
C LYS A 9 -17.67 7.14 22.70
N GLU A 10 -18.56 8.13 22.75
CA GLU A 10 -20.01 7.90 22.85
C GLU A 10 -20.55 7.29 21.56
N LEU A 11 -20.25 7.91 20.42
CA LEU A 11 -20.64 7.43 19.10
C LEU A 11 -20.17 6.00 18.84
N LYS A 12 -18.95 5.62 19.25
CA LYS A 12 -18.48 4.23 19.18
C LYS A 12 -19.41 3.25 19.90
N LYS A 13 -19.93 3.61 21.08
CA LYS A 13 -20.87 2.76 21.82
C LYS A 13 -22.22 2.66 21.11
N GLU A 14 -22.69 3.76 20.52
CA GLU A 14 -23.92 3.78 19.72
C GLU A 14 -23.78 2.87 18.50
N VAL A 15 -22.68 2.97 17.76
CA VAL A 15 -22.39 2.10 16.60
C VAL A 15 -22.25 0.64 17.02
N LYS A 16 -21.58 0.35 18.13
CA LYS A 16 -21.51 -1.01 18.70
C LYS A 16 -22.90 -1.56 18.98
N THR A 17 -23.80 -0.74 19.54
CA THR A 17 -25.20 -1.12 19.80
C THR A 17 -25.96 -1.38 18.50
N LEU A 18 -25.76 -0.55 17.48
CA LEU A 18 -26.32 -0.73 16.13
C LEU A 18 -25.86 -2.05 15.49
N MET A 19 -24.58 -2.41 15.64
CA MET A 19 -24.06 -3.68 15.13
C MET A 19 -24.72 -4.88 15.80
N PHE A 20 -24.91 -4.84 17.12
CA PHE A 20 -25.55 -5.94 17.86
C PHE A 20 -27.05 -6.08 17.55
N SER A 21 -27.76 -4.98 17.31
CA SER A 21 -29.19 -5.04 16.99
C SER A 21 -29.47 -5.43 15.53
N THR A 22 -28.48 -5.30 14.64
CA THR A 22 -28.62 -5.63 13.22
C THR A 22 -28.56 -7.14 12.99
N ASN A 23 -29.73 -7.76 12.83
CA ASN A 23 -29.85 -9.21 12.64
C ASN A 23 -30.01 -9.64 11.19
N HIS A 24 -30.57 -8.78 10.32
CA HIS A 24 -30.79 -9.12 8.92
C HIS A 24 -29.47 -9.11 8.13
N LEU A 25 -29.22 -10.15 7.33
CA LEU A 25 -27.95 -10.34 6.62
C LEU A 25 -27.59 -9.17 5.70
N ALA A 26 -28.54 -8.67 4.91
CA ALA A 26 -28.29 -7.57 3.98
C ALA A 26 -27.90 -6.27 4.71
N GLU A 27 -28.53 -6.00 5.86
CA GLU A 27 -28.24 -4.83 6.68
C GLU A 27 -26.87 -4.97 7.35
N LYS A 28 -26.55 -6.18 7.85
CA LYS A 28 -25.26 -6.49 8.47
C LYS A 28 -24.10 -6.34 7.49
N LEU A 29 -24.23 -6.89 6.28
CA LEU A 29 -23.26 -6.73 5.19
C LEU A 29 -23.04 -5.24 4.87
N THR A 30 -24.14 -4.50 4.71
CA THR A 30 -24.11 -3.08 4.35
C THR A 30 -23.46 -2.25 5.46
N LEU A 31 -23.80 -2.51 6.73
CA LEU A 31 -23.23 -1.82 7.89
C LEU A 31 -21.72 -2.04 7.97
N VAL A 32 -21.27 -3.30 7.84
CA VAL A 32 -19.83 -3.61 7.83
C VAL A 32 -19.12 -2.90 6.67
N ASP A 33 -19.72 -2.88 5.48
CA ASP A 33 -19.14 -2.15 4.33
C ASP A 33 -19.00 -0.65 4.61
N TYR A 34 -20.01 -0.02 5.21
CA TYR A 34 -19.94 1.39 5.59
C TYR A 34 -18.84 1.66 6.60
N LEU A 35 -18.62 0.79 7.59
CA LEU A 35 -17.53 0.96 8.55
C LEU A 35 -16.15 0.95 7.88
N TYR A 36 -15.94 0.05 6.90
CA TYR A 36 -14.71 0.04 6.11
C TYR A 36 -14.58 1.27 5.22
N ARG A 37 -15.61 1.60 4.45
CA ARG A 37 -15.59 2.73 3.50
C ARG A 37 -15.47 4.09 4.18
N LEU A 38 -16.00 4.23 5.39
CA LEU A 38 -15.88 5.44 6.20
C LEU A 38 -14.57 5.52 7.01
N GLY A 39 -13.73 4.47 6.95
CA GLY A 39 -12.43 4.47 7.65
C GLY A 39 -12.52 4.38 9.18
N ILE A 40 -13.66 3.95 9.72
CA ILE A 40 -13.92 3.85 11.17
C ILE A 40 -13.92 2.41 11.69
N TYR A 41 -13.61 1.44 10.83
CA TYR A 41 -13.60 0.00 11.15
C TYR A 41 -12.66 -0.35 12.32
N TYR A 42 -11.53 0.33 12.45
CA TYR A 42 -10.51 0.02 13.46
C TYR A 42 -10.95 0.28 14.91
N HIS A 43 -12.08 0.98 15.10
CA HIS A 43 -12.70 1.15 16.42
C HIS A 43 -13.51 -0.05 16.89
N LEU A 44 -13.82 -0.96 15.96
CA LEU A 44 -14.81 -2.03 16.13
C LEU A 44 -14.26 -3.37 15.61
N GLU A 45 -12.94 -3.59 15.73
CA GLU A 45 -12.25 -4.75 15.14
C GLU A 45 -12.83 -6.08 15.63
N ASP A 46 -13.18 -6.17 16.91
CA ASP A 46 -13.77 -7.38 17.50
C ASP A 46 -15.21 -7.59 17.03
N GLU A 47 -16.03 -6.53 17.04
CA GLU A 47 -17.42 -6.58 16.58
C GLU A 47 -17.52 -6.91 15.09
N ILE A 48 -16.64 -6.34 14.26
CA ILE A 48 -16.56 -6.65 12.84
C ILE A 48 -16.14 -8.11 12.64
N ARG A 49 -15.15 -8.60 13.40
CA ARG A 49 -14.71 -10.01 13.33
C ARG A 49 -15.85 -10.98 13.68
N GLU A 50 -16.66 -10.65 14.68
CA GLU A 50 -17.85 -11.44 15.05
C GLU A 50 -18.92 -11.37 13.95
N ALA A 51 -19.21 -10.18 13.42
CA ALA A 51 -20.17 -10.01 12.34
C ALA A 51 -19.78 -10.79 11.08
N ILE A 52 -18.49 -10.74 10.70
CA ILE A 52 -17.92 -11.45 9.57
C ILE A 52 -18.00 -12.97 9.77
N ARG A 53 -17.72 -13.49 10.96
CA ARG A 53 -17.96 -14.91 11.29
C ARG A 53 -19.43 -15.29 11.07
N GLY A 54 -20.36 -14.49 11.60
CA GLY A 54 -21.78 -14.72 11.41
C GLY A 54 -22.21 -14.74 9.93
N ILE A 55 -21.67 -13.81 9.12
CA ILE A 55 -21.88 -13.75 7.66
C ILE A 55 -21.33 -14.98 6.94
N ASN A 56 -20.19 -15.52 7.42
CA ASN A 56 -19.60 -16.72 6.85
C ASN A 56 -20.48 -17.95 7.14
N ASP A 57 -20.90 -18.11 8.39
CA ASP A 57 -21.59 -19.31 8.88
C ASP A 57 -23.04 -19.43 8.38
N HIS A 58 -23.73 -18.30 8.17
CA HIS A 58 -25.16 -18.25 7.84
C HIS A 58 -25.38 -17.68 6.44
N PHE A 59 -24.89 -18.38 5.41
CA PHE A 59 -25.17 -18.01 4.02
C PHE A 59 -26.17 -18.93 3.37
N ASP A 60 -27.30 -18.35 3.02
CA ASP A 60 -28.28 -18.98 2.16
C ASP A 60 -27.79 -18.91 0.69
N ASN A 61 -27.48 -20.07 0.13
CA ASN A 61 -27.05 -20.19 -1.27
C ASN A 61 -28.15 -19.75 -2.26
N ASP A 62 -29.40 -19.66 -1.81
CA ASP A 62 -30.56 -19.28 -2.62
C ASP A 62 -30.70 -17.76 -2.80
N ILE A 63 -29.86 -16.94 -2.14
CA ILE A 63 -29.83 -15.47 -2.35
C ILE A 63 -29.53 -15.17 -3.82
N ASN A 64 -30.50 -14.63 -4.56
CA ASN A 64 -30.37 -14.33 -5.98
C ASN A 64 -30.08 -12.83 -6.28
N ASP A 65 -29.58 -12.09 -5.29
CA ASP A 65 -29.17 -10.70 -5.42
C ASP A 65 -27.64 -10.62 -5.63
N ILE A 66 -27.20 -10.22 -6.82
CA ILE A 66 -25.77 -10.16 -7.17
C ILE A 66 -24.99 -9.19 -6.29
N ARG A 67 -25.62 -8.07 -5.88
CA ARG A 67 -25.01 -7.07 -5.03
C ARG A 67 -24.67 -7.67 -3.66
N LEU A 68 -25.60 -8.42 -3.06
CA LEU A 68 -25.37 -9.07 -1.77
C LEU A 68 -24.35 -10.21 -1.86
N VAL A 69 -24.41 -11.02 -2.93
CA VAL A 69 -23.43 -12.11 -3.13
C VAL A 69 -22.02 -11.55 -3.32
N ALA A 70 -21.86 -10.52 -4.16
CA ALA A 70 -20.58 -9.89 -4.40
C ALA A 70 -20.04 -9.17 -3.16
N LEU A 71 -20.90 -8.43 -2.44
CA LEU A 71 -20.52 -7.76 -1.20
C LEU A 71 -20.04 -8.75 -0.14
N ARG A 72 -20.79 -9.84 0.07
CA ARG A 72 -20.36 -10.92 0.99
C ARG A 72 -19.02 -11.51 0.57
N PHE A 73 -18.89 -11.87 -0.70
CA PHE A 73 -17.65 -12.45 -1.23
C PHE A 73 -16.45 -11.53 -0.95
N ARG A 74 -16.60 -10.24 -1.26
CA ARG A 74 -15.57 -9.23 -1.01
C ARG A 74 -15.20 -9.11 0.46
N LEU A 75 -16.19 -8.91 1.34
CA LEU A 75 -15.96 -8.73 2.78
C LEU A 75 -15.29 -9.96 3.41
N LEU A 76 -15.75 -11.16 3.06
CA LEU A 76 -15.16 -12.40 3.57
C LEU A 76 -13.71 -12.57 3.11
N ARG A 77 -13.42 -12.38 1.82
CA ARG A 77 -12.05 -12.50 1.31
C ARG A 77 -11.11 -11.43 1.85
N GLN A 78 -11.61 -10.21 2.04
CA GLN A 78 -10.84 -9.12 2.65
C GLN A 78 -10.37 -9.51 4.06
N GLU A 79 -11.19 -10.25 4.80
CA GLU A 79 -10.88 -10.77 6.14
C GLU A 79 -10.16 -12.12 6.12
N GLY A 80 -9.72 -12.58 4.94
CA GLY A 80 -8.91 -13.78 4.76
C GLY A 80 -9.70 -15.09 4.69
N TYR A 81 -11.03 -15.07 4.56
CA TYR A 81 -11.81 -16.29 4.37
C TYR A 81 -11.68 -16.83 2.95
N VAL A 82 -11.56 -18.15 2.82
CA VAL A 82 -11.57 -18.84 1.52
C VAL A 82 -13.01 -19.02 1.07
N VAL A 83 -13.47 -18.13 0.18
CA VAL A 83 -14.79 -18.21 -0.44
C VAL A 83 -14.64 -18.58 -1.91
N SER A 84 -15.29 -19.64 -2.37
CA SER A 84 -15.23 -20.05 -3.78
C SER A 84 -15.85 -18.99 -4.69
N PRO A 85 -15.21 -18.60 -5.81
CA PRO A 85 -15.80 -17.67 -6.77
C PRO A 85 -16.91 -18.34 -7.60
N GLY A 86 -17.09 -19.66 -7.46
CA GLY A 86 -18.21 -20.40 -8.07
C GLY A 86 -19.58 -19.89 -7.66
N VAL A 87 -19.70 -19.14 -6.56
CA VAL A 87 -20.94 -18.44 -6.16
C VAL A 87 -21.49 -17.50 -7.23
N PHE A 88 -20.64 -17.02 -8.15
CA PHE A 88 -21.06 -16.15 -9.25
C PHE A 88 -21.66 -16.90 -10.44
N SER A 89 -21.55 -18.24 -10.49
CA SER A 89 -22.01 -19.04 -11.63
C SER A 89 -23.52 -18.97 -11.87
N LYS A 90 -24.32 -18.74 -10.82
CA LYS A 90 -25.79 -18.58 -10.94
C LYS A 90 -26.22 -17.30 -11.67
N PHE A 91 -25.30 -16.34 -11.78
CA PHE A 91 -25.49 -15.09 -12.54
C PHE A 91 -25.06 -15.23 -14.01
N LYS A 92 -24.71 -16.45 -14.44
CA LYS A 92 -24.40 -16.75 -15.83
C LYS A 92 -25.57 -17.39 -16.56
N ASP A 93 -25.61 -17.19 -17.87
CA ASP A 93 -26.55 -17.81 -18.79
C ASP A 93 -26.12 -19.22 -19.22
N SER A 94 -26.89 -19.85 -20.11
CA SER A 94 -26.58 -21.17 -20.65
C SER A 94 -25.33 -21.21 -21.53
N GLU A 95 -24.84 -20.06 -22.01
CA GLU A 95 -23.56 -19.94 -22.74
C GLU A 95 -22.37 -19.75 -21.79
N GLY A 96 -22.61 -19.66 -20.48
CA GLY A 96 -21.57 -19.44 -19.48
C GLY A 96 -21.11 -17.99 -19.35
N LYS A 97 -21.84 -17.02 -19.92
CA LYS A 97 -21.57 -15.58 -19.82
C LYS A 97 -22.43 -14.93 -18.74
N PHE A 98 -21.98 -13.84 -18.14
CA PHE A 98 -22.82 -13.08 -17.21
C PHE A 98 -24.09 -12.57 -17.91
N LYS A 99 -25.25 -12.79 -17.26
CA LYS A 99 -26.57 -12.44 -17.80
C LYS A 99 -26.66 -10.95 -18.12
N GLN A 100 -27.10 -10.61 -19.32
CA GLN A 100 -27.23 -9.21 -19.75
C GLN A 100 -28.21 -8.39 -18.91
N GLU A 101 -29.19 -9.04 -18.26
CA GLU A 101 -30.13 -8.39 -17.33
C GLU A 101 -29.41 -7.69 -16.16
N LEU A 102 -28.22 -8.16 -15.77
CA LEU A 102 -27.40 -7.55 -14.71
C LEU A 102 -26.83 -6.19 -15.12
N SER A 103 -26.83 -5.87 -16.42
CA SER A 103 -26.31 -4.59 -16.92
C SER A 103 -27.13 -3.39 -16.47
N TYR A 104 -28.34 -3.59 -15.94
CA TYR A 104 -29.18 -2.51 -15.42
C TYR A 104 -29.01 -2.29 -13.91
N ASP A 105 -28.38 -3.23 -13.20
CA ASP A 105 -28.15 -3.14 -11.74
C ASP A 105 -26.81 -2.47 -11.44
N VAL A 106 -26.82 -1.14 -11.34
CA VAL A 106 -25.62 -0.33 -11.10
C VAL A 106 -24.91 -0.72 -9.80
N GLU A 107 -25.65 -0.91 -8.70
CA GLU A 107 -25.06 -1.28 -7.42
C GLU A 107 -24.48 -2.71 -7.47
N GLY A 108 -25.18 -3.63 -8.13
CA GLY A 108 -24.72 -4.98 -8.39
C GLY A 108 -23.43 -5.03 -9.20
N LEU A 109 -23.34 -4.25 -10.29
CA LEU A 109 -22.13 -4.13 -11.11
C LEU A 109 -20.95 -3.58 -10.31
N MET A 110 -21.18 -2.54 -9.50
CA MET A 110 -20.13 -1.98 -8.65
C MET A 110 -19.60 -3.00 -7.64
N GLN A 111 -20.48 -3.70 -6.94
CA GLN A 111 -20.04 -4.72 -5.97
C GLN A 111 -19.36 -5.90 -6.65
N LEU A 112 -19.84 -6.32 -7.83
CA LEU A 112 -19.20 -7.38 -8.63
C LEU A 112 -17.80 -6.98 -9.08
N TYR A 113 -17.64 -5.74 -9.57
CA TYR A 113 -16.35 -5.18 -9.96
C TYR A 113 -15.38 -5.14 -8.77
N GLU A 114 -15.81 -4.61 -7.62
CA GLU A 114 -14.98 -4.55 -6.41
C GLU A 114 -14.60 -5.95 -5.90
N ALA A 115 -15.55 -6.89 -5.89
CA ALA A 115 -15.30 -8.29 -5.52
C ALA A 115 -14.28 -8.97 -6.43
N SER A 116 -14.32 -8.68 -7.73
CA SER A 116 -13.39 -9.26 -8.71
C SER A 116 -11.92 -8.89 -8.47
N MET A 117 -11.65 -7.80 -7.75
CA MET A 117 -10.29 -7.36 -7.42
C MET A 117 -9.59 -8.25 -6.39
N LEU A 118 -10.33 -9.14 -5.72
CA LEU A 118 -9.81 -10.12 -4.75
C LEU A 118 -9.55 -11.50 -5.39
N GLY A 119 -9.48 -11.57 -6.72
CA GLY A 119 -9.19 -12.81 -7.43
C GLY A 119 -7.74 -13.28 -7.30
N THR A 120 -7.56 -14.58 -7.49
CA THR A 120 -6.26 -15.26 -7.58
C THR A 120 -6.02 -15.76 -9.01
N ASN A 121 -4.83 -16.33 -9.29
CA ASN A 121 -4.45 -16.75 -10.65
C ASN A 121 -5.32 -17.88 -11.23
N ASP A 122 -5.96 -18.67 -10.37
CA ASP A 122 -6.70 -19.88 -10.74
C ASP A 122 -8.22 -19.64 -10.90
N GLU A 123 -8.65 -18.38 -11.08
CA GLU A 123 -10.05 -17.96 -10.94
C GLU A 123 -10.57 -17.15 -12.14
N PRO A 124 -10.74 -17.78 -13.32
CA PRO A 124 -11.13 -17.08 -14.56
C PRO A 124 -12.49 -16.37 -14.45
N ILE A 125 -13.42 -16.92 -13.67
CA ILE A 125 -14.74 -16.30 -13.44
C ILE A 125 -14.65 -14.88 -12.86
N LEU A 126 -13.63 -14.58 -12.05
CA LEU A 126 -13.44 -13.23 -11.49
C LEU A 126 -12.87 -12.28 -12.53
N LYS A 127 -12.01 -12.76 -13.44
CA LYS A 127 -11.59 -11.96 -14.59
C LYS A 127 -12.79 -11.62 -15.48
N GLU A 128 -13.63 -12.59 -15.79
CA GLU A 128 -14.85 -12.37 -16.57
C GLU A 128 -15.83 -11.42 -15.87
N ALA A 129 -16.00 -11.55 -14.55
CA ALA A 129 -16.83 -10.66 -13.74
C ALA A 129 -16.32 -9.22 -13.79
N ARG A 130 -15.00 -9.04 -13.67
CA ARG A 130 -14.34 -7.74 -13.78
C ARG A 130 -14.60 -7.10 -15.14
N ASP A 131 -14.35 -7.85 -16.21
CA ASP A 131 -14.41 -7.34 -17.57
C ASP A 131 -15.86 -7.01 -17.96
N PHE A 132 -16.83 -7.85 -17.55
CA PHE A 132 -18.27 -7.58 -17.69
C PHE A 132 -18.68 -6.31 -16.94
N ALA A 133 -18.39 -6.23 -15.64
CA ALA A 133 -18.80 -5.11 -14.82
C ALA A 133 -18.17 -3.79 -15.29
N ARG A 134 -16.86 -3.79 -15.58
CA ARG A 134 -16.14 -2.63 -16.13
C ARG A 134 -16.78 -2.13 -17.42
N GLY A 135 -17.03 -3.03 -18.38
CA GLY A 135 -17.55 -2.65 -19.70
C GLY A 135 -18.94 -2.00 -19.67
N HIS A 136 -19.77 -2.34 -18.68
CA HIS A 136 -21.06 -1.67 -18.46
C HIS A 136 -20.91 -0.38 -17.65
N MET A 137 -20.13 -0.40 -16.57
CA MET A 137 -19.87 0.77 -15.71
C MET A 137 -19.24 1.94 -16.48
N GLU A 138 -18.35 1.68 -17.44
CA GLU A 138 -17.73 2.73 -18.26
C GLU A 138 -18.74 3.55 -19.07
N ARG A 139 -19.88 2.95 -19.43
CA ARG A 139 -20.96 3.62 -20.17
C ARG A 139 -21.91 4.41 -19.26
N MET A 140 -21.76 4.25 -17.94
CA MET A 140 -22.63 4.83 -16.91
C MET A 140 -21.94 5.93 -16.10
N LYS A 141 -20.70 6.29 -16.45
CA LYS A 141 -19.97 7.39 -15.78
C LYS A 141 -20.72 8.71 -15.94
N GLY A 142 -20.73 9.51 -14.89
CA GLY A 142 -21.43 10.80 -14.83
C GLY A 142 -21.15 11.53 -13.52
N GLU A 143 -21.66 12.76 -13.40
CA GLU A 143 -21.35 13.68 -12.28
C GLU A 143 -22.22 13.49 -11.03
N GLU A 144 -23.33 12.76 -11.13
CA GLU A 144 -24.22 12.47 -9.99
C GLU A 144 -23.53 11.59 -8.92
N PRO A 145 -23.89 11.66 -7.63
CA PRO A 145 -23.21 10.93 -6.56
C PRO A 145 -23.05 9.41 -6.81
N HIS A 146 -24.09 8.77 -7.34
CA HIS A 146 -24.08 7.35 -7.67
C HIS A 146 -23.16 7.03 -8.86
N THR A 147 -23.01 7.94 -9.82
CA THR A 147 -22.14 7.77 -10.99
C THR A 147 -20.71 8.25 -10.74
N ALA A 148 -20.49 9.15 -9.78
CA ALA A 148 -19.18 9.58 -9.32
C ALA A 148 -18.44 8.44 -8.61
N GLN A 149 -19.14 7.60 -7.84
CA GLN A 149 -18.55 6.39 -7.23
C GLN A 149 -18.11 5.36 -8.28
N ILE A 150 -18.85 5.25 -9.40
CA ILE A 150 -18.45 4.41 -10.54
C ILE A 150 -17.13 4.92 -11.11
N GLY A 151 -17.01 6.23 -11.31
CA GLY A 151 -15.78 6.88 -11.74
C GLY A 151 -14.62 6.51 -10.82
N ARG A 152 -14.76 6.76 -9.50
CA ARG A 152 -13.71 6.47 -8.52
C ARG A 152 -13.30 4.99 -8.49
N ALA A 153 -14.26 4.06 -8.47
CA ALA A 153 -13.95 2.64 -8.44
C ALA A 153 -13.21 2.18 -9.70
N LEU A 154 -13.54 2.74 -10.87
CA LEU A 154 -12.86 2.41 -12.13
C LEU A 154 -11.44 2.97 -12.21
N GLU A 155 -11.16 4.07 -11.52
CA GLU A 155 -9.81 4.63 -11.36
C GLU A 155 -8.98 3.78 -10.40
N ILE A 156 -9.42 3.67 -9.14
CA ILE A 156 -8.76 2.88 -8.09
C ILE A 156 -9.86 2.14 -7.32
N PRO A 157 -9.99 0.81 -7.50
CA PRO A 157 -10.94 0.02 -6.73
C PRO A 157 -10.66 0.09 -5.24
N PHE A 158 -11.70 0.01 -4.40
CA PHE A 158 -11.57 0.12 -2.95
C PHE A 158 -10.55 -0.84 -2.33
N HIS A 159 -10.43 -2.07 -2.85
CA HIS A 159 -9.43 -3.04 -2.38
C HIS A 159 -7.99 -2.59 -2.65
N ARG A 160 -7.77 -1.79 -3.70
CA ARG A 160 -6.47 -1.28 -4.15
C ARG A 160 -6.18 0.14 -3.64
N GLY A 161 -7.18 0.86 -3.13
CA GLY A 161 -7.01 2.21 -2.60
C GLY A 161 -6.46 2.26 -1.17
N ILE A 162 -5.76 3.33 -0.86
CA ILE A 162 -5.33 3.66 0.51
C ILE A 162 -6.58 3.93 1.36
N ARG A 163 -6.79 3.16 2.43
CA ARG A 163 -8.03 3.21 3.25
C ARG A 163 -8.39 4.61 3.71
N ARG A 164 -7.39 5.37 4.14
CA ARG A 164 -7.59 6.72 4.66
C ARG A 164 -8.00 7.72 3.57
N LEU A 165 -7.43 7.61 2.38
CA LEU A 165 -7.77 8.43 1.23
C LEU A 165 -9.16 8.05 0.69
N GLU A 166 -9.46 6.77 0.58
CA GLU A 166 -10.80 6.30 0.18
C GLU A 166 -11.88 6.79 1.15
N ALA A 167 -11.62 6.77 2.46
CA ALA A 167 -12.55 7.33 3.45
C ALA A 167 -12.77 8.84 3.24
N ARG A 168 -11.69 9.60 3.00
CA ARG A 168 -11.77 11.06 2.74
C ARG A 168 -12.64 11.40 1.54
N LEU A 169 -12.56 10.58 0.49
CA LEU A 169 -13.33 10.75 -0.74
C LEU A 169 -14.77 10.23 -0.58
N TYR A 170 -14.98 9.19 0.22
CA TYR A 170 -16.29 8.55 0.40
C TYR A 170 -17.22 9.31 1.35
N ILE A 171 -16.71 9.93 2.42
CA ILE A 171 -17.54 10.61 3.44
C ILE A 171 -18.53 11.63 2.83
N PRO A 172 -18.11 12.55 1.93
CA PRO A 172 -19.05 13.50 1.32
C PRO A 172 -20.12 12.83 0.44
N VAL A 173 -19.78 11.71 -0.19
CA VAL A 173 -20.72 10.94 -1.01
C VAL A 173 -21.73 10.22 -0.12
N TYR A 174 -21.26 9.61 0.98
CA TYR A 174 -22.11 8.96 1.97
C TYR A 174 -23.11 9.94 2.59
N ALA A 175 -22.68 11.18 2.89
CA ALA A 175 -23.54 12.23 3.43
C ALA A 175 -24.72 12.59 2.51
N LYS A 176 -24.56 12.44 1.19
CA LYS A 176 -25.61 12.70 0.18
C LYS A 176 -26.46 11.46 -0.12
N SER A 177 -26.07 10.29 0.39
CA SER A 177 -26.80 9.05 0.14
C SER A 177 -28.13 9.00 0.88
N LYS A 178 -29.16 8.43 0.24
CA LYS A 178 -30.44 8.13 0.88
C LYS A 178 -30.32 7.12 2.03
N SER A 179 -29.26 6.30 2.02
CA SER A 179 -28.96 5.30 3.04
C SER A 179 -28.07 5.84 4.18
N CYS A 180 -27.81 7.15 4.22
CA CYS A 180 -26.94 7.76 5.22
C CYS A 180 -27.47 7.57 6.64
N ASN A 181 -26.70 6.86 7.46
CA ASN A 181 -26.89 6.84 8.91
C ASN A 181 -26.10 8.00 9.55
N THR A 182 -26.80 8.88 10.26
CA THR A 182 -26.24 10.10 10.87
C THR A 182 -25.20 9.81 11.96
N ILE A 183 -25.36 8.74 12.75
CA ILE A 183 -24.39 8.32 13.78
C ILE A 183 -23.08 7.91 13.12
N LEU A 184 -23.13 7.12 12.03
CA LEU A 184 -21.93 6.72 11.29
C LEU A 184 -21.25 7.92 10.62
N LEU A 185 -22.03 8.83 10.03
CA LEU A 185 -21.49 10.03 9.39
C LEU A 185 -20.79 10.94 10.39
N GLU A 186 -21.44 11.22 11.53
CA GLU A 186 -20.88 12.06 12.59
C GLU A 186 -19.57 11.45 13.13
N LEU A 187 -19.57 10.13 13.41
CA LEU A 187 -18.36 9.44 13.87
C LEU A 187 -17.25 9.54 12.83
N ALA A 188 -17.54 9.31 11.55
CA ALA A 188 -16.55 9.37 10.48
C ALA A 188 -15.94 10.77 10.33
N LYS A 189 -16.75 11.84 10.38
CA LYS A 189 -16.25 13.23 10.30
C LYS A 189 -15.37 13.59 11.49
N LEU A 190 -15.84 13.34 12.71
CA LEU A 190 -15.11 13.66 13.94
C LEU A 190 -13.81 12.86 14.03
N ASP A 191 -13.87 11.56 13.74
CA ASP A 191 -12.69 10.70 13.73
C ASP A 191 -11.68 11.14 12.66
N PHE A 192 -12.17 11.48 11.45
CA PHE A 192 -11.30 11.97 10.40
C PHE A 192 -10.55 13.23 10.82
N ASN A 193 -11.27 14.25 11.29
CA ASN A 193 -10.67 15.52 11.68
C ASN A 193 -9.74 15.37 12.89
N HIS A 194 -10.09 14.52 13.86
CA HIS A 194 -9.24 14.22 15.00
C HIS A 194 -7.92 13.57 14.58
N LEU A 195 -7.97 12.51 13.76
CA LEU A 195 -6.75 11.87 13.25
C LEU A 195 -5.92 12.81 12.38
N GLN A 196 -6.55 13.64 11.54
CA GLN A 196 -5.83 14.64 10.74
C GLN A 196 -5.03 15.59 11.64
N SER A 197 -5.55 15.97 12.82
CA SER A 197 -4.80 16.81 13.76
C SER A 197 -3.54 16.12 14.32
N ILE A 198 -3.63 14.80 14.57
CA ILE A 198 -2.49 13.98 15.00
C ILE A 198 -1.48 13.88 13.86
N HIS A 199 -1.94 13.56 12.64
CA HIS A 199 -1.08 13.44 11.47
C HIS A 199 -0.36 14.75 11.13
N ARG A 200 -1.01 15.90 11.33
CA ARG A 200 -0.37 17.22 11.20
C ARG A 200 0.75 17.43 12.22
N ALA A 201 0.54 17.04 13.48
CA ALA A 201 1.57 17.15 14.50
C ALA A 201 2.76 16.23 14.20
N GLU A 202 2.50 15.03 13.67
CA GLU A 202 3.51 14.08 13.24
C GLU A 202 4.36 14.63 12.08
N ILE A 203 3.75 15.08 10.98
CA ILE A 203 4.51 15.63 9.84
C ILE A 203 5.28 16.90 10.22
N GLN A 204 4.76 17.72 11.14
CA GLN A 204 5.50 18.87 11.68
C GLN A 204 6.76 18.41 12.44
N SER A 205 6.62 17.40 13.31
CA SER A 205 7.76 16.82 14.04
C SER A 205 8.79 16.23 13.08
N PHE A 206 8.33 15.49 12.07
CA PHE A 206 9.17 14.91 11.04
C PHE A 206 9.91 15.98 10.22
N SER A 207 9.22 17.06 9.82
CA SER A 207 9.85 18.17 9.09
C SER A 207 10.89 18.91 9.94
N VAL A 208 10.65 19.07 11.24
CA VAL A 208 11.68 19.63 12.16
C VAL A 208 12.90 18.73 12.23
N TRP A 209 12.71 17.42 12.31
CA TRP A 209 13.81 16.45 12.27
C TRP A 209 14.60 16.54 10.95
N SER A 210 13.91 16.56 9.81
CA SER A 210 14.50 16.65 8.46
C SER A 210 15.28 17.97 8.26
N LYS A 211 14.78 19.09 8.78
CA LYS A 211 15.50 20.37 8.77
C LYS A 211 16.73 20.36 9.68
N LYS A 212 16.66 19.68 10.83
CA LYS A 212 17.77 19.59 11.80
C LYS A 212 18.94 18.77 11.27
N ILE A 213 18.68 17.67 10.56
CA ILE A 213 19.75 16.89 9.91
C ILE A 213 20.39 17.68 8.76
N GLY A 214 19.67 18.64 8.17
CA GLY A 214 20.23 19.61 7.24
C GLY A 214 20.69 19.00 5.91
N PHE A 215 20.10 17.89 5.48
CA PHE A 215 20.46 17.22 4.23
C PHE A 215 20.32 18.15 3.02
N MET A 216 19.35 19.06 2.99
CA MET A 216 19.23 20.03 1.90
C MET A 216 20.45 20.94 1.73
N ASN A 217 21.16 21.23 2.82
CA ASN A 217 22.39 22.03 2.78
C ASN A 217 23.63 21.17 2.58
N SER A 218 23.64 19.96 3.14
CA SER A 218 24.83 19.11 3.21
C SER A 218 24.92 18.10 2.05
N LEU A 219 23.78 17.76 1.45
CA LEU A 219 23.56 16.77 0.39
C LEU A 219 22.62 17.37 -0.69
N PRO A 220 23.01 18.47 -1.35
CA PRO A 220 22.12 19.22 -2.25
C PRO A 220 21.69 18.44 -3.51
N PHE A 221 22.34 17.31 -3.78
CA PHE A 221 21.99 16.41 -4.88
C PHE A 221 20.76 15.54 -4.57
N SER A 222 20.39 15.38 -3.29
CA SER A 222 19.30 14.48 -2.89
C SER A 222 17.93 15.16 -2.95
N ARG A 223 16.89 14.37 -3.28
CA ARG A 223 15.51 14.83 -3.42
C ARG A 223 14.90 15.28 -2.09
N ASP A 224 14.23 16.44 -2.09
CA ASP A 224 13.46 16.93 -0.94
C ASP A 224 12.00 16.49 -1.00
N ARG A 225 11.67 15.37 -0.35
CA ARG A 225 10.33 14.75 -0.43
C ARG A 225 9.73 14.43 0.94
N ASP A 226 9.82 15.36 1.88
CA ASP A 226 9.36 15.12 3.26
C ASP A 226 7.86 14.79 3.34
N ALA A 227 7.02 15.49 2.59
CA ALA A 227 5.57 15.26 2.62
C ALA A 227 5.21 13.89 2.05
N GLU A 228 5.89 13.47 0.98
CA GLU A 228 5.72 12.20 0.29
C GLU A 228 6.29 11.05 1.14
N CYS A 229 7.44 11.23 1.79
CA CYS A 229 7.99 10.27 2.76
C CYS A 229 7.00 10.01 3.91
N TYR A 230 6.38 11.06 4.44
CA TYR A 230 5.35 10.90 5.45
C TYR A 230 4.07 10.27 4.89
N PHE A 231 3.64 10.66 3.69
CA PHE A 231 2.48 10.10 3.00
C PHE A 231 2.59 8.58 2.82
N TRP A 232 3.78 8.06 2.48
CA TRP A 232 4.03 6.61 2.44
C TRP A 232 3.65 5.95 3.76
N SER A 233 4.17 6.44 4.88
CA SER A 233 3.89 5.85 6.19
C SER A 233 2.42 5.97 6.59
N LEU A 234 1.78 7.11 6.29
CA LEU A 234 0.37 7.37 6.56
C LEU A 234 -0.55 6.45 5.76
N GLY A 235 -0.21 6.20 4.49
CA GLY A 235 -0.98 5.32 3.64
C GLY A 235 -0.90 3.85 4.06
N VAL A 236 0.20 3.45 4.70
CA VAL A 236 0.34 2.09 5.23
C VAL A 236 -0.52 1.89 6.48
N TRP A 237 -0.47 2.81 7.46
CA TRP A 237 -1.33 2.76 8.63
C TRP A 237 -1.71 4.16 9.11
N PHE A 238 -3.00 4.44 9.16
CA PHE A 238 -3.50 5.76 9.56
C PHE A 238 -3.99 5.80 11.01
N GLU A 239 -4.18 4.63 11.63
CA GLU A 239 -4.73 4.46 12.97
C GLU A 239 -3.83 5.14 14.02
N PRO A 240 -4.41 5.67 15.11
CA PRO A 240 -3.66 6.51 16.05
C PRO A 240 -2.58 5.73 16.81
N ARG A 241 -2.77 4.41 17.00
CA ARG A 241 -1.80 3.54 17.69
C ARG A 241 -0.44 3.42 16.98
N TYR A 242 -0.36 3.74 15.69
CA TYR A 242 0.86 3.62 14.88
C TYR A 242 1.61 4.94 14.69
N SER A 243 1.36 5.93 15.56
CA SER A 243 1.96 7.26 15.47
C SER A 243 3.49 7.24 15.47
N THR A 244 4.08 6.50 16.41
CA THR A 244 5.55 6.37 16.53
C THR A 244 6.13 5.67 15.31
N GLU A 245 5.50 4.58 14.87
CA GLU A 245 5.90 3.78 13.72
C GLU A 245 5.87 4.61 12.44
N ARG A 246 4.83 5.42 12.22
CA ARG A 246 4.77 6.34 11.07
C ARG A 246 5.95 7.29 11.03
N LEU A 247 6.33 7.87 12.17
CA LEU A 247 7.49 8.77 12.25
C LEU A 247 8.80 8.04 11.92
N PHE A 248 9.02 6.84 12.49
CA PHE A 248 10.21 6.06 12.17
C PHE A 248 10.26 5.65 10.70
N ILE A 249 9.15 5.18 10.13
CA ILE A 249 9.10 4.78 8.72
C ILE A 249 9.27 5.98 7.79
N SER A 250 8.73 7.15 8.12
CA SER A 250 8.97 8.38 7.35
C SER A 250 10.47 8.73 7.28
N LYS A 251 11.18 8.59 8.41
CA LYS A 251 12.65 8.75 8.48
C LYS A 251 13.37 7.69 7.66
N VAL A 252 12.94 6.43 7.71
CA VAL A 252 13.49 5.34 6.91
C VAL A 252 13.35 5.64 5.41
N VAL A 253 12.16 6.02 4.94
CA VAL A 253 11.92 6.35 3.53
C VAL A 253 12.81 7.52 3.09
N LYS A 254 12.93 8.58 3.89
CA LYS A 254 13.83 9.70 3.60
C LYS A 254 15.29 9.25 3.50
N LEU A 255 15.76 8.43 4.44
CA LEU A 255 17.15 7.94 4.45
C LEU A 255 17.43 7.02 3.26
N ILE A 256 16.50 6.14 2.88
CA ILE A 256 16.64 5.29 1.69
C ILE A 256 16.72 6.13 0.43
N THR A 257 15.90 7.17 0.32
CA THR A 257 15.92 8.08 -0.83
C THR A 257 17.28 8.73 -1.00
N VAL A 258 17.94 9.10 0.11
CA VAL A 258 19.30 9.63 0.07
C VAL A 258 20.30 8.55 -0.32
N ILE A 259 20.15 7.31 0.18
CA ILE A 259 21.01 6.18 -0.23
C ILE A 259 20.88 5.96 -1.75
N ASP A 260 19.66 5.89 -2.26
CA ASP A 260 19.32 5.75 -3.68
C ASP A 260 19.99 6.85 -4.51
N ASP A 261 19.81 8.12 -4.13
CA ASP A 261 20.45 9.27 -4.80
C ASP A 261 21.99 9.21 -4.77
N ILE A 262 22.58 8.66 -3.70
CA ILE A 262 24.03 8.45 -3.61
C ILE A 262 24.49 7.42 -4.65
N TYR A 263 23.79 6.28 -4.79
CA TYR A 263 24.17 5.22 -5.74
C TYR A 263 23.89 5.60 -7.20
N ASP A 264 22.74 6.22 -7.48
CA ASP A 264 22.25 6.40 -8.84
C ASP A 264 22.73 7.70 -9.50
N ALA A 265 23.00 8.74 -8.71
CA ALA A 265 23.19 10.08 -9.25
C ALA A 265 24.52 10.75 -8.87
N TYR A 266 25.17 10.36 -7.77
CA TYR A 266 26.26 11.17 -7.21
C TYR A 266 27.57 10.43 -6.96
N GLY A 267 27.55 9.24 -6.37
CA GLY A 267 28.76 8.52 -5.98
C GLY A 267 29.50 7.91 -7.16
N THR A 268 30.83 7.92 -7.10
CA THR A 268 31.67 7.15 -8.04
C THR A 268 31.76 5.68 -7.62
N ILE A 269 32.04 4.76 -8.55
CA ILE A 269 32.11 3.32 -8.24
C ILE A 269 33.06 3.00 -7.08
N ASP A 270 34.23 3.65 -7.02
CA ASP A 270 35.21 3.44 -5.95
C ASP A 270 34.66 3.91 -4.58
N GLU A 271 33.99 5.06 -4.54
CA GLU A 271 33.34 5.57 -3.33
C GLU A 271 32.16 4.67 -2.91
N LEU A 272 31.36 4.22 -3.88
CA LEU A 272 30.20 3.36 -3.65
C LEU A 272 30.61 2.00 -3.09
N GLN A 273 31.72 1.41 -3.53
CA GLN A 273 32.24 0.18 -2.94
C GLN A 273 32.56 0.35 -1.45
N LEU A 274 33.28 1.44 -1.09
CA LEU A 274 33.58 1.76 0.30
C LEU A 274 32.30 2.00 1.12
N PHE A 275 31.31 2.65 0.51
CA PHE A 275 30.03 2.92 1.14
C PHE A 275 29.23 1.64 1.38
N THR A 276 29.18 0.72 0.41
CA THR A 276 28.58 -0.61 0.55
C THR A 276 29.26 -1.40 1.67
N ASP A 277 30.59 -1.39 1.72
CA ASP A 277 31.38 -2.11 2.73
C ASP A 277 31.04 -1.67 4.17
N VAL A 278 30.71 -0.40 4.39
CA VAL A 278 30.27 0.10 5.71
C VAL A 278 28.97 -0.57 6.15
N PHE A 279 27.98 -0.71 5.25
CA PHE A 279 26.72 -1.38 5.53
C PHE A 279 26.90 -2.90 5.68
N GLU A 280 27.78 -3.52 4.88
CA GLU A 280 28.09 -4.95 4.98
C GLU A 280 28.67 -5.33 6.35
N ARG A 281 29.66 -4.56 6.80
CA ARG A 281 30.28 -4.73 8.13
C ARG A 281 29.41 -4.19 9.25
N TRP A 282 28.39 -3.38 8.93
CA TRP A 282 27.55 -2.64 9.85
C TRP A 282 28.37 -1.78 10.85
N ASN A 283 29.45 -1.14 10.37
CA ASN A 283 30.35 -0.35 11.20
C ASN A 283 30.45 1.10 10.72
N PHE A 284 29.72 2.00 11.39
CA PHE A 284 29.64 3.42 11.07
C PHE A 284 30.68 4.31 11.78
N LYS A 285 31.65 3.70 12.48
CA LYS A 285 32.70 4.45 13.21
C LYS A 285 33.98 4.62 12.41
N ASP A 286 34.26 3.65 11.54
CA ASP A 286 35.44 3.64 10.68
C ASP A 286 35.02 4.06 9.28
N LEU A 287 35.15 5.36 9.01
CA LEU A 287 34.71 6.00 7.78
C LEU A 287 35.89 6.58 6.98
N ASP A 288 37.11 6.09 7.26
CA ASP A 288 38.31 6.52 6.58
C ASP A 288 38.23 6.18 5.08
N GLY A 289 38.67 7.11 4.23
CA GLY A 289 38.62 6.97 2.77
C GLY A 289 37.29 7.33 2.11
N LEU A 290 36.18 7.45 2.86
CA LEU A 290 34.91 7.93 2.31
C LEU A 290 34.92 9.46 2.13
N PRO A 291 34.27 10.01 1.10
CA PRO A 291 34.11 11.45 0.91
C PRO A 291 33.23 12.07 1.99
N GLU A 292 33.36 13.39 2.20
CA GLU A 292 32.70 14.10 3.30
C GLU A 292 31.18 13.93 3.33
N TYR A 293 30.52 14.00 2.18
CA TYR A 293 29.07 13.88 2.08
C TYR A 293 28.56 12.50 2.54
N MET A 294 29.26 11.42 2.20
CA MET A 294 28.93 10.07 2.68
C MET A 294 29.12 9.94 4.19
N ARG A 295 30.20 10.53 4.74
CA ARG A 295 30.43 10.54 6.18
C ARG A 295 29.33 11.31 6.93
N ILE A 296 28.91 12.45 6.40
CA ILE A 296 27.78 13.22 6.95
C ILE A 296 26.52 12.34 6.99
N PHE A 297 26.18 11.70 5.87
CA PHE A 297 25.03 10.82 5.80
C PHE A 297 25.12 9.64 6.78
N LEU A 298 26.24 8.92 6.81
CA LEU A 298 26.43 7.73 7.66
C LEU A 298 26.39 8.08 9.15
N ASN A 299 26.86 9.25 9.55
CA ASN A 299 26.72 9.73 10.93
C ASN A 299 25.24 9.94 11.30
N VAL A 300 24.45 10.55 10.41
CA VAL A 300 23.00 10.71 10.63
C VAL A 300 22.31 9.34 10.68
N PHE A 301 22.66 8.43 9.78
CA PHE A 301 22.14 7.06 9.76
C PHE A 301 22.46 6.31 11.06
N ALA A 302 23.69 6.42 11.58
CA ALA A 302 24.09 5.78 12.84
C ALA A 302 23.31 6.30 14.05
N VAL A 303 23.05 7.62 14.11
CA VAL A 303 22.21 8.23 15.15
C VAL A 303 20.79 7.70 15.03
N PHE A 304 20.23 7.66 13.82
CA PHE A 304 18.89 7.10 13.59
C PHE A 304 18.78 5.63 14.00
N MET A 305 19.79 4.80 13.72
CA MET A 305 19.81 3.41 14.16
C MET A 305 19.87 3.28 15.68
N THR A 306 20.47 4.25 16.38
CA THR A 306 20.44 4.32 17.85
C THR A 306 19.03 4.65 18.35
N GLU A 307 18.31 5.57 17.69
CA GLU A 307 16.90 5.86 18.00
C GLU A 307 16.01 4.62 17.84
N ILE A 308 16.19 3.84 16.75
CA ILE A 308 15.49 2.56 16.54
C ILE A 308 15.81 1.59 17.68
N GLU A 309 17.08 1.46 18.06
CA GLU A 309 17.49 0.54 19.12
C GLU A 309 16.83 0.87 20.47
N GLU A 310 16.77 2.15 20.81
CA GLU A 310 16.07 2.63 22.01
C GLU A 310 14.58 2.30 21.97
N GLU A 311 13.92 2.52 20.83
CA GLU A 311 12.50 2.21 20.66
C GLU A 311 12.22 0.71 20.76
N LEU A 312 13.03 -0.13 20.11
CA LEU A 312 12.94 -1.58 20.23
C LEU A 312 13.17 -2.04 21.67
N ARG A 313 14.12 -1.44 22.40
CA ARG A 313 14.37 -1.75 23.81
C ARG A 313 13.17 -1.41 24.68
N LYS A 314 12.55 -0.23 24.49
CA LYS A 314 11.32 0.16 25.21
C LYS A 314 10.19 -0.84 25.01
N LYS A 315 10.09 -1.42 23.81
CA LYS A 315 9.09 -2.43 23.45
C LYS A 315 9.47 -3.87 23.80
N GLY A 316 10.65 -4.12 24.39
CA GLY A 316 11.14 -5.48 24.65
C GLY A 316 11.56 -6.27 23.40
N LYS A 317 11.73 -5.58 22.27
CA LYS A 317 11.97 -6.14 20.92
C LYS A 317 13.40 -5.93 20.44
N LEU A 318 14.38 -5.76 21.33
CA LEU A 318 15.77 -5.46 20.94
C LEU A 318 16.37 -6.51 19.97
N HIS A 319 15.94 -7.77 20.09
CA HIS A 319 16.34 -8.84 19.18
C HIS A 319 15.88 -8.64 17.73
N HIS A 320 14.86 -7.80 17.47
CA HIS A 320 14.43 -7.42 16.12
C HIS A 320 15.48 -6.60 15.37
N LYS A 321 16.41 -5.94 16.09
CA LYS A 321 17.49 -5.14 15.50
C LYS A 321 18.27 -5.94 14.46
N HIS A 322 18.54 -7.22 14.71
CA HIS A 322 19.26 -8.08 13.78
C HIS A 322 18.58 -8.15 12.42
N TYR A 323 17.26 -8.34 12.38
CA TYR A 323 16.51 -8.48 11.13
C TYR A 323 16.43 -7.16 10.36
N ILE A 324 16.33 -6.03 11.07
CA ILE A 324 16.46 -4.70 10.46
C ILE A 324 17.81 -4.59 9.75
N ILE A 325 18.91 -4.89 10.44
CA ILE A 325 20.27 -4.84 9.89
C ILE A 325 20.41 -5.73 8.65
N GLU A 326 20.02 -7.00 8.76
CA GLU A 326 20.15 -7.96 7.67
C GLU A 326 19.26 -7.61 6.46
N SER A 327 18.19 -6.83 6.64
CA SER A 327 17.36 -6.38 5.53
C SER A 327 17.97 -5.22 4.73
N PHE A 328 18.86 -4.41 5.31
CA PHE A 328 19.56 -3.34 4.58
C PHE A 328 20.66 -3.87 3.65
N LYS A 329 21.32 -4.98 4.01
CA LYS A 329 22.46 -5.51 3.24
C LYS A 329 22.08 -5.92 1.80
N PRO A 330 21.01 -6.70 1.54
CA PRO A 330 20.58 -7.01 0.19
C PRO A 330 20.23 -5.76 -0.63
N LEU A 331 19.65 -4.74 -0.01
CA LEU A 331 19.31 -3.47 -0.67
C LEU A 331 20.56 -2.75 -1.18
N VAL A 332 21.54 -2.51 -0.31
CA VAL A 332 22.77 -1.78 -0.71
C VAL A 332 23.63 -2.58 -1.70
N ARG A 333 23.65 -3.92 -1.60
CA ARG A 333 24.29 -4.77 -2.61
C ARG A 333 23.62 -4.63 -3.97
N ALA A 334 22.29 -4.57 -3.99
CA ALA A 334 21.54 -4.42 -5.23
C ALA A 334 21.81 -3.06 -5.88
N TYR A 335 21.75 -1.97 -5.10
CA TYR A 335 22.11 -0.63 -5.59
C TYR A 335 23.54 -0.57 -6.13
N PHE A 336 24.51 -1.14 -5.40
CA PHE A 336 25.88 -1.19 -5.88
C PHE A 336 26.01 -1.95 -7.21
N GLN A 337 25.32 -3.09 -7.33
CA GLN A 337 25.34 -3.90 -8.53
C GLN A 337 24.73 -3.16 -9.74
N GLU A 338 23.64 -2.41 -9.53
CA GLU A 338 23.02 -1.56 -10.56
C GLU A 338 23.93 -0.40 -10.97
N ALA A 339 24.60 0.26 -10.02
CA ALA A 339 25.59 1.30 -10.32
C ALA A 339 26.75 0.75 -11.17
N VAL A 340 27.27 -0.45 -10.84
CA VAL A 340 28.32 -1.12 -11.63
C VAL A 340 27.85 -1.42 -13.06
N TRP A 341 26.63 -1.91 -13.23
CA TRP A 341 26.07 -2.18 -14.57
C TRP A 341 25.88 -0.91 -15.39
N THR A 342 25.37 0.16 -14.78
CA THR A 342 25.24 1.47 -15.41
C THR A 342 26.60 2.00 -15.86
N ASN A 343 27.61 1.98 -14.98
CA ASN A 343 28.94 2.48 -15.29
C ASN A 343 29.68 1.65 -16.37
N THR A 344 29.45 0.34 -16.42
CA THR A 344 30.08 -0.55 -17.42
C THR A 344 29.31 -0.63 -18.74
N GLY A 345 28.09 -0.08 -18.80
CA GLY A 345 27.19 -0.24 -19.94
C GLY A 345 26.75 -1.70 -20.15
N TYR A 346 26.67 -2.48 -19.08
CA TYR A 346 26.30 -3.90 -19.15
C TYR A 346 24.85 -4.06 -19.62
N LYS A 347 24.64 -4.88 -20.66
CA LYS A 347 23.31 -5.14 -21.20
C LYS A 347 22.67 -6.33 -20.50
N LEU A 348 21.82 -6.05 -19.51
CA LEU A 348 21.12 -7.06 -18.71
C LEU A 348 19.99 -7.72 -19.47
N THR A 349 19.86 -9.04 -19.42
CA THR A 349 18.60 -9.70 -19.74
C THR A 349 17.51 -9.36 -18.72
N PHE A 350 16.24 -9.49 -19.10
CA PHE A 350 15.10 -9.23 -18.21
C PHE A 350 15.17 -10.03 -16.90
N LYS A 351 15.66 -11.28 -16.98
CA LYS A 351 15.83 -12.16 -15.83
C LYS A 351 16.97 -11.71 -14.91
N GLU A 352 18.10 -11.30 -15.46
CA GLU A 352 19.23 -10.77 -14.67
C GLU A 352 18.83 -9.49 -13.94
N TYR A 353 18.15 -8.58 -14.65
CA TYR A 353 17.62 -7.35 -14.06
C TYR A 353 16.70 -7.64 -12.88
N LEU A 354 15.64 -8.43 -13.07
CA LEU A 354 14.68 -8.73 -12.00
C LEU A 354 15.31 -9.44 -10.80
N ASN A 355 16.37 -10.23 -10.96
CA ASN A 355 17.00 -10.87 -9.81
C ASN A 355 17.64 -9.86 -8.83
N VAL A 356 18.07 -8.69 -9.32
CA VAL A 356 18.65 -7.63 -8.51
C VAL A 356 17.62 -6.55 -8.20
N SER A 357 16.82 -6.14 -9.18
CA SER A 357 15.94 -4.98 -9.06
C SER A 357 14.75 -5.18 -8.12
N LEU A 358 14.41 -6.44 -7.82
CA LEU A 358 13.46 -6.76 -6.75
C LEU A 358 13.98 -6.32 -5.37
N MET A 359 15.30 -6.38 -5.14
CA MET A 359 15.88 -5.91 -3.89
C MET A 359 16.11 -4.40 -3.90
N SER A 360 16.57 -3.82 -5.03
CA SER A 360 16.75 -2.36 -5.16
C SER A 360 15.44 -1.58 -5.09
N ALA A 361 14.30 -2.23 -5.32
CA ALA A 361 12.98 -1.64 -5.05
C ALA A 361 12.70 -1.34 -3.56
N ALA A 362 13.61 -1.69 -2.63
CA ALA A 362 13.55 -1.41 -1.19
C ALA A 362 12.36 -2.01 -0.41
N HIS A 363 11.36 -2.59 -1.07
CA HIS A 363 10.14 -3.09 -0.43
C HIS A 363 10.37 -4.26 0.54
N HIS A 364 11.37 -5.11 0.30
CA HIS A 364 11.77 -6.15 1.27
C HIS A 364 12.27 -5.52 2.57
N MET A 365 13.16 -4.52 2.46
CA MET A 365 13.69 -3.83 3.62
C MET A 365 12.61 -3.00 4.33
N LEU A 366 11.84 -2.21 3.60
CA LEU A 366 10.73 -1.43 4.15
C LEU A 366 9.73 -2.32 4.90
N THR A 367 9.37 -3.47 4.32
CA THR A 367 8.50 -4.45 4.98
C THR A 367 9.14 -5.00 6.25
N SER A 368 10.44 -5.31 6.21
CA SER A 368 11.18 -5.84 7.36
C SER A 368 11.24 -4.85 8.52
N VAL A 369 11.63 -3.61 8.25
CA VAL A 369 11.71 -2.55 9.27
C VAL A 369 10.33 -2.24 9.85
N SER A 370 9.33 -2.08 8.98
CA SER A 370 7.94 -1.87 9.38
C SER A 370 7.41 -2.96 10.30
N LEU A 371 7.60 -4.23 9.91
CA LEU A 371 7.10 -5.36 10.69
C LEU A 371 7.81 -5.43 12.05
N CYS A 372 9.13 -5.26 12.09
CA CYS A 372 9.92 -5.28 13.32
C CYS A 372 9.54 -4.19 14.32
N LEU A 373 9.15 -2.99 13.85
CA LEU A 373 8.75 -1.87 14.71
C LEU A 373 7.32 -2.01 15.22
N MET A 374 6.41 -2.52 14.38
CA MET A 374 4.97 -2.53 14.62
C MET A 374 4.50 -3.79 15.35
N ALA A 375 4.78 -4.98 14.82
CA ALA A 375 4.05 -6.19 15.23
C ALA A 375 4.44 -6.61 16.65
N GLU A 376 3.44 -6.84 17.50
CA GLU A 376 3.61 -7.15 18.93
C GLU A 376 4.12 -8.58 19.14
N ASP A 377 3.55 -9.55 18.41
CA ASP A 377 3.78 -10.98 18.62
C ASP A 377 4.42 -11.65 17.39
N LEU A 378 5.65 -11.27 17.05
CA LEU A 378 6.41 -11.96 16.00
C LEU A 378 7.21 -13.13 16.58
N SER A 379 6.99 -14.33 16.05
CA SER A 379 7.88 -15.45 16.34
C SER A 379 9.22 -15.29 15.62
N LYS A 380 10.28 -15.88 16.18
CA LYS A 380 11.58 -15.98 15.52
C LYS A 380 11.45 -16.60 14.12
N ASP A 381 10.68 -17.69 14.00
CA ASP A 381 10.45 -18.36 12.71
C ASP A 381 9.84 -17.43 11.65
N THR A 382 8.96 -16.51 12.07
CA THR A 382 8.35 -15.52 11.15
C THR A 382 9.39 -14.50 10.69
N LEU A 383 10.27 -14.07 11.57
CA LEU A 383 11.36 -13.14 11.26
C LEU A 383 12.45 -13.79 10.39
N ASP A 384 12.81 -15.04 10.67
CA ASP A 384 13.72 -15.83 9.83
C ASP A 384 13.11 -16.05 8.43
N TRP A 385 11.81 -16.38 8.36
CA TRP A 385 11.08 -16.52 7.10
C TRP A 385 11.06 -15.21 6.29
N LEU A 386 10.88 -14.05 6.93
CA LEU A 386 10.91 -12.74 6.28
C LEU A 386 12.24 -12.47 5.55
N LEU A 387 13.38 -12.89 6.12
CA LEU A 387 14.69 -12.74 5.48
C LEU A 387 14.84 -13.62 4.22
N THR A 388 14.04 -14.68 4.08
CA THR A 388 14.02 -15.51 2.86
C THR A 388 13.28 -14.87 1.68
N VAL A 389 12.75 -13.66 1.85
CA VAL A 389 11.93 -12.93 0.87
C VAL A 389 10.72 -13.78 0.46
N PRO A 390 9.76 -13.99 1.38
CA PRO A 390 8.63 -14.89 1.13
C PRO A 390 7.79 -14.42 -0.05
N LYS A 391 6.99 -15.34 -0.63
CA LYS A 391 6.24 -15.10 -1.88
C LYS A 391 5.48 -13.78 -1.90
N ILE A 392 4.76 -13.47 -0.83
CA ILE A 392 4.00 -12.21 -0.72
C ILE A 392 4.90 -10.96 -0.76
N VAL A 393 6.07 -11.00 -0.11
CA VAL A 393 7.05 -9.90 -0.13
C VAL A 393 7.74 -9.82 -1.48
N LYS A 394 8.06 -10.95 -2.10
CA LYS A 394 8.60 -11.00 -3.47
C LYS A 394 7.62 -10.41 -4.48
N ALA A 395 6.32 -10.70 -4.34
CA ALA A 395 5.27 -10.12 -5.17
C ALA A 395 5.14 -8.60 -4.93
N CYS A 396 5.25 -8.14 -3.68
CA CYS A 396 5.33 -6.71 -3.34
C CYS A 396 6.51 -6.02 -4.02
N CYS A 397 7.70 -6.61 -3.95
CA CYS A 397 8.90 -6.09 -4.61
C CYS A 397 8.73 -6.02 -6.14
N MET A 398 8.10 -7.04 -6.74
CA MET A 398 7.83 -7.08 -8.18
C MET A 398 6.84 -6.00 -8.59
N LEU A 399 5.77 -5.80 -7.82
CA LEU A 399 4.80 -4.73 -8.05
C LEU A 399 5.48 -3.37 -7.99
N GLY A 400 6.20 -3.10 -6.90
CA GLY A 400 6.91 -1.84 -6.72
C GLY A 400 7.86 -1.55 -7.87
N ARG A 401 8.75 -2.50 -8.19
CA ARG A 401 9.74 -2.36 -9.27
C ARG A 401 9.10 -2.11 -10.63
N LEU A 402 8.12 -2.92 -11.03
CA LEU A 402 7.52 -2.78 -12.36
C LEU A 402 6.65 -1.53 -12.49
N MET A 403 5.94 -1.13 -11.42
CA MET A 403 5.15 0.11 -11.43
C MET A 403 6.04 1.34 -11.47
N ASP A 404 7.13 1.33 -10.71
CA ASP A 404 8.17 2.36 -10.70
C ASP A 404 8.79 2.52 -12.10
N ASP A 405 9.35 1.44 -12.66
CA ASP A 405 9.99 1.44 -13.98
C ASP A 405 9.07 1.94 -15.11
N LEU A 406 7.78 1.57 -15.07
CA LEU A 406 6.81 2.05 -16.04
C LEU A 406 6.59 3.56 -15.91
N ALA A 407 6.54 4.06 -14.67
CA ALA A 407 6.30 5.47 -14.36
C ALA A 407 7.53 6.36 -14.59
N SER A 408 8.73 5.87 -14.30
CA SER A 408 10.00 6.60 -14.39
C SER A 408 10.68 6.47 -15.76
N SER A 409 10.28 5.50 -16.59
CA SER A 409 10.96 5.15 -17.86
C SER A 409 11.39 6.34 -18.73
N LYS A 410 10.49 7.30 -18.97
CA LYS A 410 10.79 8.48 -19.79
C LYS A 410 11.82 9.42 -19.17
N PHE A 411 11.79 9.55 -17.85
CA PHE A 411 12.75 10.36 -17.09
C PHE A 411 14.12 9.69 -17.06
N GLU A 412 14.16 8.38 -16.81
CA GLU A 412 15.39 7.60 -16.78
C GLU A 412 16.14 7.63 -18.12
N GLN A 413 15.42 7.56 -19.24
CA GLN A 413 16.01 7.67 -20.58
C GLN A 413 16.71 9.00 -20.86
N GLN A 414 16.42 10.06 -20.10
CA GLN A 414 17.03 11.38 -20.29
C GLN A 414 18.38 11.52 -19.56
N ARG A 415 18.75 10.54 -18.74
CA ARG A 415 20.00 10.52 -17.96
C ARG A 415 20.78 9.22 -18.21
N MET A 416 22.03 9.18 -17.77
CA MET A 416 22.79 7.92 -17.76
C MET A 416 22.22 7.03 -16.66
N HIS A 417 21.44 6.03 -17.06
CA HIS A 417 20.77 5.10 -16.16
C HIS A 417 20.72 3.71 -16.78
N LEU A 418 20.49 2.69 -15.95
CA LEU A 418 20.20 1.36 -16.42
C LEU A 418 18.90 1.33 -17.23
N ASP A 419 18.86 0.52 -18.28
CA ASP A 419 17.60 0.22 -19.00
C ASP A 419 16.58 -0.32 -17.99
N SER A 420 15.36 0.26 -17.95
CA SER A 420 14.30 -0.23 -17.07
C SER A 420 13.68 -1.53 -17.59
N SER A 421 12.82 -2.17 -16.79
CA SER A 421 12.08 -3.36 -17.23
C SER A 421 11.35 -3.16 -18.56
N LEU A 422 10.90 -1.93 -18.87
CA LEU A 422 10.25 -1.62 -20.14
C LEU A 422 11.21 -1.75 -21.32
N GLN A 423 12.38 -1.10 -21.25
CA GLN A 423 13.34 -1.14 -22.36
C GLN A 423 13.95 -2.53 -22.52
N ILE A 424 14.26 -3.20 -21.41
CA ILE A 424 14.78 -4.56 -21.44
C ILE A 424 13.76 -5.51 -22.08
N CYS A 425 12.47 -5.40 -21.71
CA CYS A 425 11.40 -6.23 -22.27
C CYS A 425 11.24 -6.00 -23.79
N MET A 426 11.19 -4.75 -24.24
CA MET A 426 11.11 -4.42 -25.67
C MET A 426 12.28 -5.02 -26.46
N ARG A 427 13.50 -4.89 -25.92
CA ARG A 427 14.73 -5.35 -26.58
C ARG A 427 14.82 -6.87 -26.62
N ASP A 428 14.59 -7.54 -25.49
CA ASP A 428 14.76 -8.99 -25.37
C ASP A 428 13.71 -9.76 -26.18
N GLU A 429 12.51 -9.19 -26.35
CA GLU A 429 11.41 -9.84 -27.08
C GLU A 429 11.19 -9.31 -28.50
N GLY A 430 11.82 -8.18 -28.86
CA GLY A 430 11.63 -7.55 -30.17
C GLY A 430 10.22 -7.01 -30.39
N ILE A 431 9.58 -6.52 -29.33
CA ILE A 431 8.19 -6.03 -29.31
C ILE A 431 8.12 -4.51 -29.20
N THR A 432 6.96 -3.94 -29.50
CA THR A 432 6.69 -2.51 -29.35
C THR A 432 6.57 -2.10 -27.89
N GLU A 433 6.71 -0.80 -27.61
CA GLU A 433 6.52 -0.24 -26.26
C GLU A 433 5.13 -0.56 -25.69
N GLN A 434 4.08 -0.48 -26.52
CA GLN A 434 2.71 -0.79 -26.10
C GLN A 434 2.54 -2.26 -25.71
N GLU A 435 3.13 -3.17 -26.49
CA GLU A 435 3.12 -4.61 -26.18
C GLU A 435 3.91 -4.91 -24.91
N ALA A 436 5.07 -4.26 -24.71
CA ALA A 436 5.87 -4.40 -23.50
C ALA A 436 5.12 -3.86 -22.27
N ILE A 437 4.48 -2.68 -22.36
CA ILE A 437 3.62 -2.13 -21.29
C ILE A 437 2.49 -3.09 -20.96
N ALA A 438 1.81 -3.66 -21.97
CA ALA A 438 0.74 -4.63 -21.74
C ALA A 438 1.24 -5.88 -20.99
N LYS A 439 2.41 -6.40 -21.39
CA LYS A 439 3.04 -7.56 -20.76
C LYS A 439 3.46 -7.28 -19.31
N LEU A 440 4.08 -6.13 -19.05
CA LEU A 440 4.47 -5.74 -17.69
C LEU A 440 3.25 -5.51 -16.80
N ASN A 441 2.19 -4.90 -17.32
CA ASN A 441 0.92 -4.78 -16.60
C ASN A 441 0.28 -6.14 -16.30
N GLU A 442 0.39 -7.13 -17.18
CA GLU A 442 -0.05 -8.50 -16.88
C GLU A 442 0.77 -9.13 -15.75
N MET A 443 2.10 -8.93 -15.73
CA MET A 443 2.97 -9.39 -14.63
C MET A 443 2.58 -8.74 -13.30
N ILE A 444 2.32 -7.43 -13.31
CA ILE A 444 1.82 -6.69 -12.14
C ILE A 444 0.48 -7.28 -11.67
N GLU A 445 -0.49 -7.49 -12.56
CA GLU A 445 -1.78 -8.09 -12.19
C GLU A 445 -1.64 -9.51 -11.62
N ASN A 446 -0.70 -10.32 -12.14
CA ASN A 446 -0.44 -11.66 -11.62
C ASN A 446 0.22 -11.61 -10.23
N ALA A 447 1.14 -10.67 -9.99
CA ALA A 447 1.72 -10.45 -8.66
C ALA A 447 0.66 -9.97 -7.64
N ARG A 448 -0.32 -9.14 -8.05
CA ARG A 448 -1.46 -8.78 -7.18
C ARG A 448 -2.30 -10.00 -6.78
N LYS A 449 -2.54 -10.89 -7.74
CA LYS A 449 -3.28 -12.14 -7.50
C LYS A 449 -2.53 -13.10 -6.58
N ASP A 450 -1.19 -13.13 -6.65
CA ASP A 450 -0.37 -13.89 -5.71
C ASP A 450 -0.48 -13.32 -4.30
N VAL A 451 -0.45 -11.99 -4.14
CA VAL A 451 -0.69 -11.33 -2.84
C VAL A 451 -2.08 -11.67 -2.30
N ASN A 452 -3.12 -11.57 -3.14
CA ASN A 452 -4.47 -11.97 -2.75
C ASN A 452 -4.51 -13.42 -2.26
N LYS A 453 -3.82 -14.35 -2.95
CA LYS A 453 -3.76 -15.77 -2.58
C LYS A 453 -3.11 -15.98 -1.22
N GLU A 454 -1.98 -15.32 -0.96
CA GLU A 454 -1.27 -15.41 0.33
C GLU A 454 -2.06 -14.76 1.48
N CYS A 455 -2.97 -13.82 1.17
CA CYS A 455 -3.89 -13.22 2.14
C CYS A 455 -5.08 -14.12 2.53
N LEU A 456 -5.32 -15.23 1.83
CA LEU A 456 -6.41 -16.17 2.15
C LEU A 456 -5.92 -17.24 3.14
N ASN A 457 -6.73 -17.49 4.17
CA ASN A 457 -6.45 -18.41 5.29
C ASN A 457 -5.05 -18.23 5.91
N PRO A 458 -4.63 -17.00 6.28
CA PRO A 458 -3.29 -16.75 6.78
C PRO A 458 -3.12 -17.31 8.20
N LEU A 459 -1.93 -17.82 8.49
CA LEU A 459 -1.55 -18.11 9.88
C LEU A 459 -1.60 -16.81 10.72
N PRO A 460 -1.88 -16.88 12.03
CA PRO A 460 -1.91 -15.70 12.88
C PRO A 460 -0.66 -14.82 12.76
N SER A 461 0.52 -15.44 12.68
CA SER A 461 1.80 -14.73 12.52
C SER A 461 1.97 -14.04 11.16
N GLN A 462 1.24 -14.48 10.13
CA GLN A 462 1.31 -13.92 8.77
C GLN A 462 0.35 -12.74 8.58
N LYS A 463 -0.71 -12.62 9.39
CA LYS A 463 -1.73 -11.57 9.22
C LYS A 463 -1.15 -10.16 9.22
N HIS A 464 -0.24 -9.87 10.14
CA HIS A 464 0.42 -8.57 10.21
C HIS A 464 1.28 -8.29 8.98
N LEU A 465 2.06 -9.27 8.53
CA LEU A 465 2.88 -9.15 7.32
C LEU A 465 2.00 -8.94 6.09
N ASN A 466 0.94 -9.73 5.95
CA ASN A 466 0.07 -9.70 4.78
C ASN A 466 -0.66 -8.36 4.66
N MET A 467 -1.21 -7.85 5.77
CA MET A 467 -1.84 -6.53 5.78
C MET A 467 -0.84 -5.41 5.52
N LEU A 468 0.38 -5.51 6.06
CA LEU A 468 1.45 -4.55 5.79
C LEU A 468 1.80 -4.52 4.29
N VAL A 469 2.07 -5.67 3.70
CA VAL A 469 2.38 -5.79 2.27
C VAL A 469 1.23 -5.25 1.41
N LEU A 470 -0.01 -5.63 1.72
CA LEU A 470 -1.18 -5.15 1.00
C LEU A 470 -1.30 -3.62 1.08
N ASN A 471 -1.04 -3.02 2.23
CA ASN A 471 -1.10 -1.56 2.38
C ASN A 471 0.06 -0.85 1.67
N PHE A 472 1.27 -1.42 1.63
CA PHE A 472 2.33 -0.88 0.77
C PHE A 472 1.92 -0.89 -0.71
N ILE A 473 1.33 -1.97 -1.20
CA ILE A 473 0.85 -2.06 -2.59
C ILE A 473 -0.24 -1.02 -2.87
N ARG A 474 -1.14 -0.76 -1.91
CA ARG A 474 -2.14 0.31 -2.03
C ARG A 474 -1.51 1.69 -2.14
N VAL A 475 -0.41 1.93 -1.42
CA VAL A 475 0.34 3.18 -1.55
C VAL A 475 0.96 3.31 -2.94
N MET A 476 1.57 2.24 -3.46
CA MET A 476 2.13 2.22 -4.81
C MET A 476 1.08 2.52 -5.89
N GLU A 477 -0.16 2.02 -5.73
CA GLU A 477 -1.24 2.30 -6.69
C GLU A 477 -1.62 3.77 -6.79
N VAL A 478 -1.46 4.52 -5.68
CA VAL A 478 -1.70 5.97 -5.69
C VAL A 478 -0.48 6.71 -6.22
N ILE A 479 0.72 6.29 -5.84
CA ILE A 479 1.97 6.96 -6.24
C ILE A 479 2.26 6.80 -7.73
N TYR A 480 2.07 5.59 -8.28
CA TYR A 480 2.33 5.28 -9.67
C TYR A 480 1.05 5.27 -10.53
N TYR A 481 0.01 5.94 -10.07
CA TYR A 481 -1.25 6.02 -10.78
C TYR A 481 -1.03 6.55 -12.20
N LYS A 482 -1.63 5.89 -13.20
CA LYS A 482 -1.46 6.20 -14.64
C LYS A 482 -0.01 6.23 -15.14
N HIS A 483 0.90 5.50 -14.49
CA HIS A 483 2.32 5.50 -14.83
C HIS A 483 2.95 6.90 -14.68
N GLU A 484 2.56 7.64 -13.64
CA GLU A 484 3.18 8.90 -13.24
C GLU A 484 4.03 8.66 -11.98
N ASP A 485 5.28 9.12 -11.95
CA ASP A 485 6.10 9.07 -10.75
C ASP A 485 5.76 10.26 -9.83
N SER A 486 4.71 10.07 -9.03
CA SER A 486 4.24 11.07 -8.07
C SER A 486 5.17 11.25 -6.87
N TYR A 487 6.15 10.35 -6.66
CA TYR A 487 7.12 10.51 -5.59
C TYR A 487 8.17 11.54 -6.00
N THR A 488 8.75 11.39 -7.20
CA THR A 488 9.72 12.34 -7.72
C THR A 488 9.04 13.63 -8.19
N ASN A 489 7.85 13.56 -8.79
CA ASN A 489 7.11 14.71 -9.32
C ASN A 489 5.73 14.85 -8.64
N PRO A 490 5.68 15.37 -7.40
CA PRO A 490 4.47 15.33 -6.57
C PRO A 490 3.40 16.39 -6.92
N GLU A 491 3.58 17.15 -8.01
CA GLU A 491 2.58 18.12 -8.44
C GLU A 491 1.29 17.43 -8.91
N GLY A 492 0.21 18.21 -9.05
CA GLY A 492 -1.09 17.68 -9.46
C GLY A 492 -1.70 16.74 -8.42
N GLN A 493 -2.01 15.49 -8.82
CA GLN A 493 -2.84 14.59 -8.03
C GLN A 493 -2.24 14.24 -6.65
N MET A 494 -0.92 14.13 -6.56
CA MET A 494 -0.25 13.76 -5.32
C MET A 494 -0.32 14.87 -4.28
N LYS A 495 -0.05 16.11 -4.70
CA LYS A 495 -0.26 17.30 -3.87
C LYS A 495 -1.69 17.41 -3.37
N GLU A 496 -2.68 17.21 -4.26
CA GLU A 496 -4.10 17.20 -3.87
C GLU A 496 -4.40 16.11 -2.83
N ASN A 497 -3.85 14.90 -3.00
CA ASN A 497 -4.02 13.81 -2.03
C ASN A 497 -3.40 14.15 -0.67
N ILE A 498 -2.20 14.73 -0.66
CA ILE A 498 -1.54 15.19 0.56
C ILE A 498 -2.39 16.28 1.25
N GLU A 499 -2.88 17.26 0.50
CA GLU A 499 -3.73 18.33 1.02
C GLU A 499 -5.04 17.79 1.61
N LEU A 500 -5.69 16.85 0.93
CA LEU A 500 -6.90 16.18 1.42
C LEU A 500 -6.69 15.46 2.75
N LEU A 501 -5.53 14.82 2.93
CA LEU A 501 -5.22 14.06 4.14
C LEU A 501 -4.70 14.94 5.27
N LEU A 502 -3.93 15.98 4.98
CA LEU A 502 -3.15 16.72 5.97
C LEU A 502 -3.52 18.18 6.14
N VAL A 503 -4.27 18.80 5.22
CA VAL A 503 -4.51 20.26 5.22
C VAL A 503 -6.00 20.62 5.21
N CYS A 504 -6.83 19.87 4.49
CA CYS A 504 -8.25 20.16 4.35
C CYS A 504 -9.07 19.28 5.30
N PRO A 505 -9.64 19.83 6.39
CA PRO A 505 -10.56 19.07 7.23
C PRO A 505 -11.85 18.75 6.46
N ILE A 506 -12.62 17.80 6.97
CA ILE A 506 -13.98 17.55 6.50
C ILE A 506 -14.91 18.57 7.19
N GLU A 507 -15.66 19.32 6.39
CA GLU A 507 -16.65 20.27 6.87
C GLU A 507 -17.87 19.56 7.47
N ASP A 508 -18.51 20.21 8.46
CA ASP A 508 -19.68 19.70 9.17
C ASP A 508 -20.96 19.67 8.33
#